data_AF-A0AAW2MR92-F1
#
_entry.id   AF-A0AAW2MR92-F1
#
_cell.length_a   1.000
_cell.length_b   1.000
_cell.length_c   1.000
_cell.angle_alpha   90.00
_cell.angle_beta   90.00
_cell.angle_gamma   90.00
#
_symmetry.space_group_name_H-M   'P 1'
#
loop_
_entity.id
_entity.type
_entity.pdbx_description
1 polymer ?
#
loop_
_entity_poly.entity_id
_entity_poly.type
_entity_poly.pdbx_seq_one_letter_code
_entity_poly.pdbx_strand_id
1 'polypeptide(L)' 'MDVGAHNNPRTVEEVFRDFKGRRNALIKALTTDVEEFFQQCDPEKENLCLYGFPNEQWEVNLPAEEVPPELPEPALA' A
#
# COMPACT_ATOMS: atom_id res chain seq x y z
N MET A 1 -16.25 -1.52 4.95
CA MET A 1 -15.28 -2.44 4.33
C MET A 1 -14.04 -2.32 5.17
N ASP A 2 -13.59 -3.44 5.73
CA ASP A 2 -12.68 -3.51 6.88
C ASP A 2 -11.27 -3.04 6.47
N VAL A 3 -10.90 -1.82 6.85
CA VAL A 3 -9.59 -1.23 6.58
C VAL A 3 -8.59 -1.92 7.51
N GLY A 4 -7.95 -2.96 6.99
CA GLY A 4 -6.80 -3.64 7.58
C GLY A 4 -7.11 -4.39 8.85
N ALA A 5 -6.97 -5.72 8.85
CA ALA A 5 -6.72 -6.42 10.11
C ALA A 5 -5.42 -5.87 10.71
N HIS A 6 -5.54 -5.06 11.76
CA HIS A 6 -4.45 -4.38 12.45
C HIS A 6 -3.58 -5.43 13.16
N ASN A 7 -2.71 -6.10 12.41
CA ASN A 7 -1.60 -6.84 12.98
C ASN A 7 -0.58 -5.78 13.40
N ASN A 8 -0.50 -5.49 14.70
CA ASN A 8 0.57 -4.66 15.26
C ASN A 8 1.75 -5.58 15.60
N PRO A 9 2.71 -5.81 14.67
CA PRO A 9 3.81 -6.74 14.89
C PRO A 9 4.67 -6.29 16.07
N ARG A 10 4.97 -7.21 17.00
CA ARG A 10 5.71 -6.89 18.23
C ARG A 10 7.11 -7.49 18.26
N THR A 11 7.43 -8.35 17.30
CA THR A 11 8.74 -9.00 17.14
C THR A 11 9.41 -8.62 15.83
N VAL A 12 10.74 -8.77 15.76
CA VAL A 12 11.51 -8.50 14.54
C VAL A 12 11.04 -9.39 13.39
N GLU A 13 10.70 -10.64 13.68
CA GLU A 13 10.23 -11.61 12.71
C GLU A 13 8.87 -11.23 12.13
N GLU A 14 7.96 -10.72 12.96
CA GLU A 14 6.65 -10.23 12.50
C GLU A 14 6.79 -8.96 11.67
N VAL A 15 7.63 -8.00 12.09
CA VAL A 15 7.91 -6.78 11.32
C VAL A 15 8.52 -7.13 9.96
N PHE A 16 9.49 -8.04 9.93
CA PHE A 16 10.12 -8.44 8.67
C PHE A 16 9.15 -9.22 7.76
N ARG A 17 8.22 -9.99 8.33
CA ARG A 17 7.16 -10.67 7.55
C ARG A 17 6.20 -9.65 6.93
N ASP A 18 5.76 -8.67 7.70
CA ASP A 18 4.92 -7.56 7.24
C ASP A 18 5.60 -6.80 6.10
N PHE A 19 6.86 -6.38 6.30
CA PHE A 19 7.68 -5.72 5.28
C PHE A 19 7.76 -6.54 3.99
N LYS A 20 8.04 -7.84 4.08
CA LYS A 20 8.12 -8.70 2.89
C LYS A 20 6.79 -8.76 2.14
N GLY A 21 5.67 -8.86 2.86
CA GLY A 21 4.34 -8.90 2.25
C GLY A 21 4.05 -7.63 1.45
N ARG A 22 4.26 -6.48 2.08
CA ARG A 22 4.09 -5.17 1.43
C ARG A 22 5.03 -4.98 0.25
N ARG A 23 6.29 -5.38 0.39
CA ARG A 23 7.28 -5.32 -0.70
C ARG A 23 6.85 -6.19 -1.89
N ASN A 24 6.34 -7.39 -1.64
CA ASN A 24 5.87 -8.29 -2.69
C ASN A 24 4.67 -7.69 -3.43
N ALA A 25 3.73 -7.06 -2.72
CA ALA A 25 2.62 -6.33 -3.31
C ALA A 25 3.09 -5.21 -4.25
N LEU A 26 4.03 -4.37 -3.80
CA LEU A 26 4.58 -3.28 -4.60
C LEU A 26 5.33 -3.79 -5.84
N ILE A 27 6.10 -4.88 -5.70
CA ILE A 27 6.77 -5.50 -6.84
C ILE A 27 5.73 -6.02 -7.83
N LYS A 28 4.65 -6.65 -7.35
CA LYS A 28 3.57 -7.16 -8.21
C LYS A 28 2.92 -6.03 -9.01
N ALA A 29 2.54 -4.93 -8.35
CA ALA A 29 2.00 -3.73 -9.00
C ALA A 29 2.94 -3.18 -10.10
N LEU A 30 4.24 -3.08 -9.79
CA LEU A 30 5.23 -2.48 -10.68
C LEU A 30 5.80 -3.44 -11.73
N THR A 31 5.38 -4.71 -11.75
CA THR A 31 5.87 -5.72 -12.71
C THR A 31 4.72 -6.51 -13.32
N THR A 32 4.21 -7.51 -12.62
CA THR A 32 3.17 -8.44 -13.11
C THR A 32 1.88 -7.71 -13.48
N ASP A 33 1.46 -6.75 -12.67
CA ASP A 33 0.17 -6.06 -12.80
C ASP A 33 0.36 -4.63 -13.35
N VAL A 34 1.48 -4.35 -14.04
CA VAL A 34 1.85 -2.98 -14.45
C VAL A 34 0.80 -2.29 -15.32
N GLU A 35 0.08 -3.04 -16.16
CA GLU A 35 -1.01 -2.50 -16.99
C GLU A 35 -2.21 -2.07 -16.15
N GLU A 36 -2.60 -2.88 -15.16
CA GLU A 36 -3.69 -2.57 -14.23
C GLU A 36 -3.32 -1.38 -13.35
N PHE A 37 -2.10 -1.37 -12.82
CA PHE A 37 -1.57 -0.25 -12.05
C PHE A 37 -1.59 1.05 -12.87
N PHE A 38 -1.08 1.02 -14.11
CA PHE A 38 -1.05 2.20 -14.98
C PHE A 38 -2.47 2.74 -15.28
N GLN A 39 -3.46 1.86 -15.49
CA GLN A 39 -4.85 2.27 -15.71
C GLN A 39 -5.49 2.92 -14.49
N GLN A 40 -5.09 2.55 -13.28
CA GLN A 40 -5.61 3.14 -12.05
C GLN A 40 -4.95 4.51 -11.72
N CYS A 41 -3.77 4.79 -12.27
CA CYS A 41 -3.07 6.08 -12.15
C CYS A 41 -3.62 7.14 -13.12
N ASP A 42 -4.91 7.46 -12.97
CA ASP A 42 -5.59 8.49 -13.76
C ASP A 42 -4.98 9.89 -13.48
N PRO A 43 -4.39 10.58 -14.48
CA PRO A 43 -3.77 11.90 -14.30
C PRO A 43 -4.76 12.99 -13.83
N GLU A 44 -6.07 12.80 -14.06
CA GLU A 44 -7.10 13.74 -13.64
C GLU A 44 -7.44 13.59 -12.14
N LYS A 45 -6.95 12.53 -11.48
CA LYS A 45 -7.08 12.33 -10.04
C LYS A 45 -5.79 12.77 -9.35
N GLU A 46 -5.86 13.87 -8.61
CA GLU A 46 -4.71 14.37 -7.85
C GLU A 46 -4.41 13.49 -6.62
N ASN A 47 -3.14 13.43 -6.21
CA ASN A 47 -2.65 12.87 -4.94
C ASN A 47 -2.83 11.35 -4.76
N LEU A 48 -2.92 10.58 -5.84
CA LEU A 48 -2.99 9.12 -5.73
C LEU A 48 -1.69 8.54 -5.13
N CYS A 49 -1.86 7.53 -4.27
CA CYS A 49 -0.77 6.78 -3.64
C CYS A 49 -0.89 5.29 -3.98
N LEU A 50 0.26 4.63 -4.14
CA LEU A 50 0.34 3.17 -4.23
C LEU A 50 0.62 2.59 -2.83
N TYR A 51 -0.32 1.80 -2.33
CA TYR A 51 -0.22 1.09 -1.06
C TYR A 51 0.10 -0.39 -1.27
N GLY A 52 1.00 -0.93 -0.44
CA GLY A 52 1.25 -2.35 -0.33
C GLY A 52 0.77 -2.89 1.03
N PHE A 53 0.08 -4.02 1.00
CA PHE A 53 -0.48 -4.66 2.20
C PHE A 53 0.27 -5.95 2.58
N PRO A 54 0.21 -6.37 3.86
CA PRO A 54 0.94 -7.54 4.35
C PRO A 54 0.48 -8.87 3.73
N ASN A 55 -0.73 -8.90 3.16
CA ASN A 55 -1.31 -10.04 2.42
C ASN A 55 -0.87 -10.08 0.94
N GLU A 56 0.17 -9.32 0.57
CA GLU A 56 0.73 -9.24 -0.79
C GLU A 56 -0.25 -8.66 -1.83
N GLN A 57 -1.27 -7.93 -1.38
CA GLN A 57 -2.15 -7.14 -2.25
C GLN A 57 -1.70 -5.68 -2.29
N TRP A 58 -2.01 -4.98 -3.39
CA TRP A 58 -1.74 -3.56 -3.57
C TRP A 58 -3.03 -2.80 -3.88
N GLU A 59 -3.02 -1.49 -3.66
CA GLU A 59 -4.15 -0.60 -3.94
C GLU A 59 -3.65 0.78 -4.36
N VAL A 60 -4.31 1.39 -5.34
CA VAL A 60 -4.14 2.82 -5.66
C VAL A 60 -5.32 3.58 -5.06
N ASN A 61 -5.03 4.45 -4.09
CA ASN A 61 -6.07 5.23 -3.41
C ASN A 61 -5.52 6.59 -2.97
N LEU A 62 -6.41 7.48 -2.53
CA LEU A 62 -6.03 8.76 -1.94
C LEU A 62 -5.29 8.55 -0.60
N PRO A 63 -4.55 9.57 -0.11
CA PRO A 63 -3.95 9.58 1.21
C PRO A 63 -5.02 9.42 2.28
N ALA A 64 -4.68 8.85 3.43
CA ALA A 64 -5.61 8.79 4.54
C ALA A 64 -5.99 10.22 4.98
N GLU A 65 -7.28 10.48 5.20
CA GLU A 65 -7.76 11.79 5.67
C GLU A 65 -7.52 12.01 7.18
N GLU A 66 -7.15 10.95 7.93
CA GLU A 66 -6.97 11.01 9.38
C GLU A 66 -5.67 11.71 9.80
N VAL A 67 -5.78 12.63 10.75
CA VAL A 67 -4.65 13.38 11.33
C VAL A 67 -4.58 13.12 12.84
N PRO A 68 -3.52 12.48 13.37
CA PRO A 68 -2.36 11.93 12.66
C PRO A 68 -2.62 10.53 12.06
N PRO A 69 -2.01 10.18 10.92
CA PRO A 69 -2.13 8.85 10.34
C PRO A 69 -1.42 7.80 11.21
N GLU A 70 -1.97 6.58 11.25
CA GLU A 70 -1.39 5.46 12.02
C GLU A 70 -0.07 4.92 11.41
N LEU A 71 0.07 4.99 10.09
CA LEU A 71 1.25 4.52 9.34
C LEU A 71 1.90 5.68 8.58
N PRO A 72 3.21 5.61 8.31
CA PRO A 72 3.87 6.58 7.43
C PRO A 72 3.21 6.60 6.05
N GLU A 73 2.88 7.79 5.56
CA GLU A 73 2.25 7.97 4.24
C GLU A 73 3.25 7.71 3.10
N PRO A 74 2.82 7.05 2.01
CA PRO A 74 3.60 6.93 0.77
C PRO A 74 3.83 8.28 0.07
N ALA A 75 4.67 8.26 -0.97
CA ALA A 75 4.87 9.45 -1.81
C ALA A 75 3.59 9.78 -2.61
N LEU A 76 3.22 11.06 -2.59
CA LEU A 76 2.14 11.63 -3.39
C LEU A 76 2.60 11.78 -4.85
N ALA A 77 1.77 11.31 -5.79
CA ALA A 77 1.94 11.54 -7.22
C ALA A 77 1.21 12.80 -7.69
#